data_AF-A0A6P1P183-F1
#
_entry.id   AF-A0A6P1P183-F1
#
_cell.length_a   1.000
_cell.length_b   1.000
_cell.length_c   1.000
_cell.angle_alpha   90.00
_cell.angle_beta   90.00
_cell.angle_gamma   90.00
#
_symmetry.space_group_name_H-M   'P 1'
#
loop_
_entity.id
_entity.type
_entity.pdbx_description
1 polymer ?
#
loop_
_entity_poly.entity_id
_entity_poly.type
_entity_poly.pdbx_seq_one_letter_code
_entity_poly.pdbx_strand_id
1 'polypeptide(L)'
;MQIREALKEVFRNFESPNYSDFKKIAAKEIWCLVCDAGIPPRPNSQRMTRRKFYSRKLKEIVDSGSWLRVRQLNDIRLQKENHPSSDISAILTILQPGEYAPGHEGASMAIHFKKIGGEFKFSGIETIP
;
A
#
# COMPACT_ATOMS: atom_id res chain seq x y z
N MET A 1 -15.98 10.30 0.72
CA MET A 1 -15.61 8.95 1.19
C MET A 1 -14.71 9.06 2.42
N GLN A 2 -15.01 8.32 3.49
CA GLN A 2 -14.12 8.23 4.67
C GLN A 2 -12.92 7.31 4.35
N ILE A 3 -11.76 7.55 4.95
CA ILE A 3 -10.51 6.80 4.66
C ILE A 3 -10.64 5.29 4.88
N ARG A 4 -11.42 4.86 5.87
CA ARG A 4 -11.69 3.43 6.13
C ARG A 4 -12.45 2.76 4.99
N GLU A 5 -13.39 3.47 4.37
CA GLU A 5 -14.10 2.96 3.18
C GLU A 5 -13.17 2.88 1.98
N ALA A 6 -12.32 3.91 1.78
CA ALA A 6 -11.29 3.88 0.72
C ALA A 6 -10.35 2.67 0.87
N LEU A 7 -9.96 2.35 2.11
CA LEU A 7 -9.15 1.17 2.42
C LEU A 7 -9.86 -0.14 2.09
N LYS A 8 -11.14 -0.28 2.48
CA LYS A 8 -11.95 -1.46 2.11
C LYS A 8 -12.05 -1.63 0.59
N GLU A 9 -12.22 -0.52 -0.15
CA GLU A 9 -12.26 -0.57 -1.61
C GLU A 9 -10.94 -1.03 -2.22
N VAL A 10 -9.80 -0.62 -1.66
CA VAL A 10 -8.47 -1.09 -2.05
C VAL A 10 -8.37 -2.60 -1.83
N PHE A 11 -8.71 -3.10 -0.64
CA PHE A 11 -8.64 -4.53 -0.32
C PHE A 11 -9.50 -5.34 -1.29
N ARG A 12 -10.76 -4.94 -1.49
CA ARG A 12 -11.67 -5.58 -2.44
C ARG A 12 -11.11 -5.61 -3.86
N ASN A 13 -10.52 -4.50 -4.33
CA ASN A 13 -9.91 -4.46 -5.67
C ASN A 13 -8.63 -5.30 -5.77
N PHE A 14 -7.87 -5.44 -4.68
CA PHE A 14 -6.65 -6.25 -4.70
C PHE A 14 -6.99 -7.74 -4.68
N GLU A 15 -8.03 -8.14 -3.96
CA GLU A 15 -8.51 -9.54 -3.90
C GLU A 15 -9.28 -9.97 -5.15
N SER A 16 -9.99 -9.04 -5.79
CA SER A 16 -10.71 -9.29 -7.05
C SER A 16 -10.38 -8.20 -8.07
N PRO A 17 -9.19 -8.27 -8.71
CA PRO A 17 -8.70 -7.21 -9.59
C PRO A 17 -9.60 -6.96 -10.79
N ASN A 18 -10.09 -5.73 -10.90
CA ASN A 18 -10.71 -5.19 -12.10
C ASN A 18 -10.11 -3.83 -12.43
N TYR A 19 -9.48 -3.68 -13.60
CA TYR A 19 -8.78 -2.43 -13.92
C TYR A 19 -9.71 -1.21 -14.02
N SER A 20 -10.97 -1.40 -14.46
CA SER A 20 -11.94 -0.31 -14.55
C SER A 20 -12.29 0.23 -13.16
N ASP A 21 -12.45 -0.66 -12.18
CA ASP A 21 -12.73 -0.27 -10.80
C ASP A 21 -11.47 0.25 -10.10
N PHE A 22 -10.32 -0.38 -10.32
CA PHE A 22 -9.03 0.12 -9.84
C PHE A 22 -8.78 1.56 -10.30
N LYS A 23 -9.10 1.87 -11.57
CA LYS A 23 -8.97 3.22 -12.14
C LYS A 23 -9.81 4.26 -11.39
N LYS A 24 -10.97 3.88 -10.82
CA LYS A 24 -11.84 4.78 -10.05
C LYS A 24 -11.27 5.08 -8.67
N ILE A 25 -10.61 4.10 -8.05
CA ILE A 25 -10.12 4.22 -6.66
C ILE A 25 -8.66 4.67 -6.57
N ALA A 26 -7.89 4.58 -7.66
CA ALA A 26 -6.46 4.87 -7.68
C ALA A 26 -6.11 6.23 -8.32
N ALA A 27 -5.11 6.90 -7.76
CA ALA A 27 -4.47 8.07 -8.34
C ALA A 27 -3.80 7.73 -9.69
N LYS A 28 -3.44 8.74 -10.49
CA LYS A 28 -2.79 8.51 -11.80
C LYS A 28 -1.38 7.90 -11.64
N GLU A 29 -0.65 8.40 -10.65
CA GLU A 29 0.68 7.93 -10.26
C GLU A 29 0.60 7.24 -8.91
N ILE A 30 1.30 6.12 -8.78
CA ILE A 30 1.35 5.26 -7.60
C ILE A 30 2.79 5.18 -7.12
N TRP A 31 2.98 5.40 -5.83
CA TRP A 31 4.22 5.12 -5.11
C TRP A 31 4.24 3.65 -4.69
N CYS A 32 5.28 2.91 -5.00
CA CYS A 32 5.40 1.49 -4.71
C CYS A 32 6.81 1.19 -4.22
N LEU A 33 6.94 0.90 -2.93
CA LEU A 33 8.19 0.50 -2.29
C LEU A 33 7.92 -0.76 -1.44
N VAL A 34 7.69 -1.88 -2.11
CA VAL A 34 7.47 -3.17 -1.43
C VAL A 34 8.79 -3.93 -1.48
N CYS A 35 9.32 -4.24 -0.30
CA CYS A 35 10.57 -4.98 -0.15
C CYS A 35 10.33 -6.46 -0.45
N ASP A 36 10.57 -6.88 -1.70
CA ASP A 36 10.80 -8.28 -2.03
C ASP A 36 12.19 -8.42 -2.66
N ALA A 37 13.11 -8.92 -1.82
CA ALA A 37 14.42 -9.47 -2.16
C ALA A 37 15.29 -8.73 -3.20
N GLY A 38 16.14 -7.82 -2.71
CA GLY A 38 17.56 -7.86 -3.09
C GLY A 38 18.12 -6.72 -3.94
N ILE A 39 17.31 -5.83 -4.52
CA ILE A 39 17.83 -4.70 -5.29
C ILE A 39 17.28 -3.38 -4.76
N PRO A 40 18.12 -2.47 -4.22
CA PRO A 40 17.67 -1.16 -3.82
C PRO A 40 17.09 -0.43 -5.04
N PRO A 41 15.89 0.17 -4.93
CA PRO A 41 15.27 0.85 -6.04
C PRO A 41 16.15 2.00 -6.56
N ARG A 42 16.27 2.12 -7.89
CA ARG A 42 16.90 3.29 -8.52
C ARG A 42 16.13 4.56 -8.11
N PRO A 43 16.76 5.75 -8.06
CA PRO A 43 16.07 7.01 -7.86
C PRO A 43 14.86 7.13 -8.81
N ASN A 44 13.69 7.49 -8.28
CA ASN A 44 12.40 7.59 -8.99
C ASN A 44 11.77 6.27 -9.50
N SER A 45 12.39 5.10 -9.29
CA SER A 45 11.79 3.80 -9.71
C SER A 45 10.57 3.39 -8.88
N GLN A 46 10.38 4.04 -7.73
CA GLN A 46 9.27 3.84 -6.81
C GLN A 46 7.97 4.47 -7.32
N ARG A 47 8.02 5.45 -8.23
CA ARG A 47 6.83 6.06 -8.82
C ARG A 47 6.51 5.42 -10.16
N MET A 48 5.26 5.04 -10.36
CA MET A 48 4.79 4.47 -11.63
C MET A 48 3.34 4.82 -11.91
N THR A 49 2.97 4.78 -13.19
CA THR A 49 1.57 4.95 -13.58
C THR A 49 0.71 3.85 -12.98
N ARG A 50 -0.55 4.17 -12.66
CA ARG A 50 -1.51 3.16 -12.14
C ARG A 50 -1.65 1.95 -13.05
N ARG A 51 -1.53 2.14 -14.38
CA ARG A 51 -1.60 1.05 -15.35
C ARG A 51 -0.43 0.09 -15.17
N LYS A 52 0.78 0.64 -14.98
CA LYS A 52 2.01 -0.14 -14.77
C LYS A 52 1.99 -0.83 -13.40
N PHE A 53 1.51 -0.15 -12.36
CA PHE A 53 1.31 -0.77 -11.05
C PHE A 53 0.35 -1.97 -11.15
N TYR A 54 -0.82 -1.75 -11.73
CA TYR A 54 -1.84 -2.79 -11.86
C TYR A 54 -1.33 -4.01 -12.63
N SER A 55 -0.65 -3.81 -13.76
CA SER A 55 -0.22 -4.92 -14.60
C SER A 55 1.05 -5.63 -14.15
N ARG A 56 1.89 -4.99 -13.32
CA ARG A 56 3.21 -5.54 -12.95
C ARG A 56 3.39 -5.81 -11.46
N LYS A 57 2.74 -5.05 -10.59
CA LYS A 57 3.00 -5.10 -9.14
C LYS A 57 1.83 -5.67 -8.34
N LEU A 58 0.60 -5.44 -8.78
CA LEU A 58 -0.57 -5.85 -8.02
C LEU A 58 -0.54 -7.35 -7.67
N LYS A 59 -0.26 -8.22 -8.65
CA LYS A 59 -0.19 -9.67 -8.40
C LYS A 59 0.94 -10.04 -7.45
N GLU A 60 2.14 -9.50 -7.64
CA GLU A 60 3.29 -9.74 -6.75
C GLU A 60 2.95 -9.36 -5.30
N ILE A 61 2.31 -8.20 -5.11
CA ILE A 61 1.88 -7.73 -3.79
C ILE A 61 0.84 -8.68 -3.19
N VAL A 62 -0.21 -9.03 -3.94
CA VAL A 62 -1.31 -9.86 -3.44
C VAL A 62 -0.85 -11.27 -3.07
N ASP A 63 0.14 -11.80 -3.79
CA ASP A 63 0.74 -13.11 -3.52
C ASP A 63 1.80 -13.06 -2.40
N SER A 64 2.21 -11.86 -1.94
CA SER A 64 3.25 -11.71 -0.92
C SER A 64 2.80 -12.15 0.48
N GLY A 65 3.73 -12.70 1.26
CA GLY A 65 3.48 -13.04 2.66
C GLY A 65 3.03 -11.84 3.51
N SER A 66 3.54 -10.64 3.19
CA SER A 66 3.17 -9.39 3.83
C SER A 66 1.69 -9.05 3.60
N TRP A 67 1.20 -9.18 2.35
CA TRP A 67 -0.22 -8.94 2.06
C TRP A 67 -1.13 -9.98 2.71
N LEU A 68 -0.72 -11.26 2.70
CA LEU A 68 -1.48 -12.32 3.38
C LEU A 68 -1.66 -12.04 4.88
N ARG A 69 -0.64 -11.50 5.55
CA ARG A 69 -0.70 -11.03 6.94
C ARG A 69 -1.65 -9.84 7.08
N VAL A 70 -1.52 -8.82 6.24
CA VAL A 70 -2.40 -7.63 6.25
C VAL A 70 -3.89 -7.98 6.22
N ARG A 71 -4.28 -9.00 5.43
CA ARG A 71 -5.68 -9.44 5.31
C ARG A 71 -6.28 -9.98 6.61
N GLN A 72 -5.44 -10.38 7.56
CA GLN A 72 -5.87 -10.96 8.84
C GLN A 72 -5.90 -9.92 9.97
N LEU A 73 -5.44 -8.69 9.71
CA LEU A 73 -5.33 -7.65 10.74
C LEU A 73 -6.63 -6.87 10.91
N ASN A 74 -6.93 -6.55 12.17
CA ASN A 74 -8.05 -5.69 12.54
C ASN A 74 -7.58 -4.29 13.00
N ASP A 75 -6.30 -4.13 13.38
CA ASP A 75 -5.76 -2.86 13.81
C ASP A 75 -5.22 -2.06 12.61
N ILE A 76 -5.73 -0.84 12.47
CA ILE A 76 -5.37 0.10 11.41
C ILE A 76 -5.09 1.44 12.07
N ARG A 77 -3.83 1.87 12.00
CA ARG A 77 -3.42 3.20 12.45
C ARG A 77 -3.45 4.17 11.28
N LEU A 78 -4.04 5.34 11.49
CA LEU A 78 -4.11 6.37 10.47
C LEU A 78 -3.09 7.45 10.77
N GLN A 79 -2.25 7.78 9.80
CA GLN A 79 -1.21 8.79 9.92
C GLN A 79 -1.40 9.86 8.85
N LYS A 80 -1.44 11.14 9.24
CA LYS A 80 -1.39 12.25 8.29
C LYS A 80 0.02 12.37 7.72
N GLU A 81 0.11 12.56 6.42
CA GLU A 81 1.39 12.71 5.72
C GLU A 81 1.60 14.17 5.32
N ASN A 82 2.84 14.63 5.42
CA ASN A 82 3.28 15.91 4.84
C ASN A 82 4.10 15.64 3.57
N HIS A 83 3.61 14.76 2.69
CA HIS A 83 4.33 14.34 1.50
C HIS A 83 3.56 14.69 0.22
N PRO A 84 4.20 15.17 -0.87
CA PRO A 84 3.48 15.55 -2.09
C PRO A 84 2.66 14.42 -2.75
N SER A 85 2.97 13.17 -2.42
CA SER A 85 2.35 11.98 -3.02
C SER A 85 1.24 11.36 -2.16
N SER A 86 1.05 11.81 -0.91
CA SER A 86 0.06 11.27 0.01
C SER A 86 -0.36 12.31 1.05
N ASP A 87 -1.63 12.31 1.41
CA ASP A 87 -2.15 13.16 2.50
C ASP A 87 -2.37 12.34 3.78
N ILE A 88 -2.57 11.03 3.64
CA ILE A 88 -2.82 10.10 4.74
C ILE A 88 -2.36 8.69 4.39
N SER A 89 -1.86 7.97 5.37
CA SER A 89 -1.47 6.56 5.28
C SER A 89 -2.29 5.73 6.27
N ALA A 90 -2.71 4.55 5.83
CA ALA A 90 -3.16 3.48 6.71
C ALA A 90 -1.97 2.55 6.98
N ILE A 91 -1.53 2.50 8.23
CA ILE A 91 -0.39 1.69 8.69
C ILE A 91 -0.94 0.41 9.33
N LEU A 92 -0.47 -0.72 8.82
CA LEU A 92 -0.86 -2.05 9.25
C LEU A 92 0.39 -2.82 9.69
N THR A 93 0.47 -3.19 10.96
CA THR A 93 1.63 -3.91 11.50
C THR A 93 1.60 -5.37 11.06
N ILE A 94 2.52 -5.76 10.17
CA ILE A 94 2.59 -7.11 9.60
C ILE A 94 3.50 -8.04 10.39
N LEU A 95 4.46 -7.50 11.16
CA LEU A 95 5.36 -8.25 12.05
C LEU A 95 5.51 -7.46 13.36
N GLN A 96 5.34 -8.14 14.49
CA GLN A 96 5.63 -7.54 15.80
C GLN A 96 7.16 -7.52 16.07
N PRO A 97 7.63 -6.64 16.97
CA PRO A 97 9.02 -6.67 17.42
C PRO A 97 9.39 -8.07 17.93
N GLY A 98 10.52 -8.60 17.46
CA GLY A 98 11.03 -9.92 17.81
C GLY A 98 10.36 -11.11 17.11
N GLU A 99 9.31 -10.89 16.31
CA GLU A 99 8.57 -11.99 15.67
C GLU A 99 9.37 -12.68 14.56
N TYR A 100 10.09 -11.91 13.76
CA TYR A 100 10.90 -12.44 12.66
C TYR A 100 12.20 -13.07 13.17
N ALA A 101 12.90 -12.39 14.08
CA ALA A 101 14.10 -12.84 14.75
C ALA A 101 14.30 -12.09 16.08
N PRO A 102 15.03 -12.65 17.06
CA PRO A 102 15.38 -11.92 18.28
C PRO A 102 16.06 -10.58 17.96
N GLY A 103 15.53 -9.49 18.51
CA GLY A 103 16.04 -8.13 18.29
C GLY A 103 15.55 -7.44 17.00
N HIS A 104 14.71 -8.07 16.18
CA HIS A 104 14.10 -7.43 15.00
C HIS A 104 13.02 -6.41 15.42
N GLU A 105 12.96 -5.22 14.80
CA GLU A 105 12.05 -4.14 15.21
C GLU A 105 10.58 -4.40 14.83
N GLY A 106 10.35 -5.26 13.85
CA GLY A 106 9.02 -5.62 13.36
C GLY A 106 8.93 -5.32 11.88
N ALA A 107 7.72 -5.10 11.37
CA ALA A 107 7.51 -4.50 10.06
C ALA A 107 6.05 -4.04 9.95
N SER A 108 5.82 -3.04 9.14
CA SER A 108 4.50 -2.54 8.79
C SER A 108 4.33 -2.43 7.27
N MET A 109 3.08 -2.49 6.82
CA MET A 109 2.69 -2.11 5.48
C MET A 109 1.92 -0.79 5.57
N ALA A 110 2.34 0.21 4.82
CA ALA A 110 1.61 1.45 4.67
C ALA A 110 0.86 1.47 3.34
N ILE A 111 -0.42 1.81 3.39
CA ILE A 111 -1.26 2.06 2.22
C ILE A 111 -1.55 3.55 2.19
N HIS A 112 -1.03 4.23 1.18
CA HIS A 112 -1.10 5.67 1.06
C HIS A 112 -2.31 6.11 0.24
N PHE A 113 -2.88 7.24 0.64
CA PHE A 113 -4.00 7.87 -0.02
C PHE A 113 -3.72 9.36 -0.27
N LYS A 114 -4.21 9.83 -1.42
CA LYS A 114 -4.22 11.24 -1.79
C LYS A 114 -5.65 11.71 -2.01
N LYS A 115 -6.00 12.87 -1.47
CA LYS A 115 -7.30 13.51 -1.63
C LYS A 115 -7.35 14.21 -2.99
N ILE A 116 -8.19 13.72 -3.88
CA ILE A 116 -8.37 14.23 -5.24
C ILE A 116 -9.86 14.49 -5.44
N GLY A 117 -10.23 15.74 -5.72
CA GLY A 117 -11.64 16.12 -5.91
C GLY A 117 -12.52 15.81 -4.69
N GLY A 118 -11.96 15.90 -3.47
CA GLY A 118 -12.68 15.60 -2.23
C GLY A 118 -12.69 14.13 -1.81
N GLU A 119 -12.19 13.21 -2.64
CA GLU A 119 -12.16 11.77 -2.37
C GLU A 119 -10.74 11.27 -2.11
N PHE A 120 -10.58 10.34 -1.16
CA PHE A 120 -9.32 9.64 -0.97
C PHE A 120 -9.13 8.59 -2.08
N LYS A 121 -8.01 8.70 -2.80
CA LYS A 121 -7.60 7.74 -3.84
C LYS A 121 -6.33 7.04 -3.40
N PHE A 122 -6.24 5.73 -3.63
CA PHE A 122 -5.02 4.96 -3.45
C PHE A 122 -3.88 5.61 -4.24
N SER A 123 -2.82 6.02 -3.55
CA SER A 123 -1.68 6.70 -4.14
C SER A 123 -0.37 5.98 -3.91
N GLY A 124 -0.36 4.92 -3.09
CA GLY A 124 0.82 4.09 -2.96
C GLY A 124 0.75 3.01 -1.90
N ILE A 125 1.80 2.20 -1.88
CA ILE A 125 2.01 1.12 -0.94
C ILE A 125 3.49 0.97 -0.66
N GLU A 126 3.85 0.75 0.60
CA GLU A 126 5.23 0.45 0.99
C GLU A 126 5.31 -0.50 2.18
N THR A 127 6.44 -1.20 2.27
CA THR A 127 6.82 -1.97 3.46
C THR A 127 7.84 -1.16 4.25
N ILE A 128 7.58 -0.98 5.54
CA ILE A 128 8.39 -0.23 6.49
C ILE A 128 8.98 -1.27 7.47
N PRO A 129 10.32 -1.42 7.58
CA PRO A 129 10.92 -2.25 8.61
C PRO A 129 10.66 -1.69 10.02
#